data_AF-A0A3A8WAC4-F1
#
_entry.id   AF-A0A3A8WAC4-F1
#
_cell.length_a   1.000
_cell.length_b   1.000
_cell.length_c   1.000
_cell.angle_alpha   90.00
_cell.angle_beta   90.00
_cell.angle_gamma   90.00
#
_symmetry.space_group_name_H-M   'P 1'
#
loop_
_entity.id
_entity.type
_entity.pdbx_description
1 polymer ?
#
loop_
_entity_poly.entity_id
_entity_poly.type
_entity_poly.pdbx_seq_one_letter_code
_entity_poly.pdbx_strand_id
1 'polypeptide(L)' 'MLAAVKGYYDGTQIVMDENVDLQTGQEVIVTILDMKKKAEKKVDLKQYVGRGEKMFHTDAQEYIRELRADDRM' A
#
# COMPACT_ATOMS: atom_id res chain seq x y z
N MET A 1 -22.36 20.87 10.83
CA MET A 1 -21.04 21.25 11.39
C MET A 1 -20.27 19.96 11.60
N LEU A 2 -19.04 19.87 11.11
CA LEU A 2 -18.20 18.69 11.36
C LEU A 2 -17.47 18.89 12.68
N ALA A 3 -17.46 17.86 13.52
CA ALA A 3 -16.71 17.84 14.78
C ALA A 3 -15.79 16.63 14.78
N ALA A 4 -14.54 16.84 15.21
CA ALA A 4 -13.60 15.77 15.46
C ALA A 4 -13.45 15.61 16.96
N VAL A 5 -13.80 14.43 17.48
CA VAL A 5 -13.78 14.13 18.91
C VAL A 5 -12.65 13.15 19.17
N LYS A 6 -11.86 13.41 20.21
CA LYS A 6 -10.82 12.48 20.65
C LYS A 6 -11.44 11.43 21.56
N GLY A 7 -10.88 10.24 21.50
CA GLY A 7 -11.25 9.14 22.38
C GLY A 7 -10.24 8.01 22.27
N TYR A 8 -10.54 6.90 22.91
CA TYR A 8 -9.74 5.68 22.85
C TYR A 8 -10.63 4.46 22.66
N TYR A 9 -10.04 3.38 22.15
CA TYR A 9 -10.72 2.09 22.01
C TYR A 9 -10.44 1.24 23.25
N ASP A 10 -11.48 0.80 23.96
CA ASP A 10 -11.35 0.00 25.18
C ASP A 10 -11.27 -1.52 24.93
N GLY A 11 -11.36 -1.94 23.66
CA GLY A 11 -11.44 -3.35 23.26
C GLY A 11 -12.80 -3.76 22.70
N THR A 12 -13.85 -3.00 22.99
CA THR A 12 -15.23 -3.25 22.54
C THR A 12 -15.82 -2.05 21.82
N GLN A 13 -15.57 -0.84 22.34
CA GLN A 13 -16.18 0.40 21.85
C GLN A 13 -15.18 1.57 21.90
N ILE A 14 -15.51 2.63 21.17
CA ILE A 14 -14.78 3.89 21.23
C ILE A 14 -15.38 4.72 22.36
N VAL A 15 -14.59 5.02 23.38
CA VAL A 15 -14.95 5.90 24.48
C VAL A 15 -14.46 7.30 24.13
N MET A 16 -15.40 8.24 23.98
CA MET A 16 -15.11 9.64 23.66
C MET A 16 -14.70 10.38 24.93
N ASP A 17 -13.70 11.27 24.83
CA ASP A 17 -13.26 12.11 25.94
C ASP A 17 -14.28 13.23 26.24
N GLU A 18 -15.07 13.61 25.22
CA GLU A 18 -16.12 14.62 25.31
C GLU A 18 -17.50 13.98 25.10
N ASN A 19 -18.51 14.55 25.74
CA ASN A 19 -19.88 14.09 25.57
C ASN A 19 -20.47 14.67 24.28
N VAL A 20 -20.67 13.80 23.28
CA VAL A 20 -21.29 14.14 22.00
C VAL A 20 -22.50 13.24 21.76
N ASP A 21 -23.66 13.87 21.56
CA ASP A 21 -24.91 13.17 21.29
C ASP A 21 -24.93 12.64 19.85
N LEU A 22 -24.52 11.39 19.69
CA LEU A 22 -24.62 10.66 18.42
C LEU A 22 -26.03 10.13 18.21
N GLN A 23 -26.54 10.24 16.98
CA GLN A 23 -27.83 9.67 16.60
C GLN A 23 -27.66 8.29 15.96
N THR A 24 -28.66 7.43 16.16
CA THR A 24 -28.70 6.11 15.51
C THR A 24 -28.69 6.27 13.99
N GLY A 25 -27.73 5.62 13.32
CA GLY A 25 -27.56 5.68 11.87
C GLY A 25 -26.72 6.86 11.36
N GLN A 26 -26.13 7.66 12.25
CA GLN A 26 -25.23 8.74 11.87
C GLN A 26 -23.91 8.19 11.32
N GLU A 27 -23.52 8.67 10.15
CA GLU A 27 -22.24 8.32 9.54
C GLU A 27 -21.08 9.00 10.26
N VAL A 28 -20.02 8.25 10.51
CA VAL A 28 -18.81 8.73 11.20
C VAL A 28 -17.55 8.24 10.49
N ILE A 29 -16.48 9.03 10.59
CA ILE A 29 -15.15 8.66 10.10
C ILE A 29 -14.27 8.41 11.32
N VAL A 30 -13.63 7.24 11.37
CA VAL A 30 -12.69 6.88 12.44
C VAL A 30 -11.25 7.07 11.95
N THR A 31 -10.49 7.91 12.64
CA THR A 31 -9.06 8.10 12.39
C THR A 31 -8.24 7.50 13.53
N ILE A 32 -7.33 6.57 13.21
CA ILE A 32 -6.48 5.91 14.21
C ILE A 32 -5.17 6.72 14.35
N LEU A 33 -4.91 7.25 15.55
CA LEU A 33 -3.75 8.13 15.80
C LEU A 33 -2.41 7.39 15.81
N ASP A 34 -2.37 6.16 16.34
CA ASP A 34 -1.15 5.35 16.39
C ASP A 34 -1.44 3.92 15.91
N MET A 35 -1.41 3.74 14.59
CA MET A 35 -1.36 2.40 14.02
C MET A 35 0.02 1.83 14.25
N LYS A 36 0.11 0.75 15.05
CA LYS A 36 1.30 -0.10 15.08
C LYS A 36 1.66 -0.46 13.64
N LYS A 37 2.79 0.08 13.17
CA LYS A 37 3.33 -0.27 11.85
C LYS A 37 3.49 -1.79 11.83
N LYS A 38 2.78 -2.46 10.91
CA LYS A 38 3.11 -3.86 10.59
C LYS A 38 4.60 -3.86 10.26
N ALA A 39 5.37 -4.69 10.96
CA ALA A 39 6.78 -4.86 10.68
C ALA A 39 6.93 -5.01 9.16
N GLU A 40 7.67 -4.10 8.54
CA GLU A 40 7.96 -4.19 7.12
C GLU A 40 8.55 -5.58 6.90
N LYS A 41 7.82 -6.42 6.15
CA LYS A 41 8.38 -7.69 5.72
C LYS A 41 9.63 -7.30 4.94
N LYS A 42 10.80 -7.58 5.50
CA LYS A 42 12.07 -7.45 4.79
C LYS A 42 11.92 -8.29 3.53
N VAL A 43 11.66 -7.64 2.41
CA VAL A 43 11.60 -8.30 1.12
C VAL A 43 13.00 -8.83 0.89
N ASP A 44 13.15 -10.15 0.94
CA ASP A 44 14.45 -10.76 0.68
C ASP A 44 14.74 -10.64 -0.81
N LEU A 45 15.45 -9.57 -1.17
CA LEU A 45 15.85 -9.28 -2.54
C LEU A 45 16.81 -10.35 -3.08
N LYS A 46 17.43 -11.18 -2.23
CA LYS A 46 18.33 -12.27 -2.65
C LYS A 46 17.66 -13.29 -3.56
N GLN A 47 16.35 -13.50 -3.43
CA GLN A 47 15.61 -14.41 -4.32
C GLN A 47 15.54 -13.91 -5.78
N TYR A 48 15.86 -12.63 -6.02
CA TYR A 48 15.86 -12.02 -7.36
C TYR A 48 17.29 -11.80 -7.90
N VAL A 49 18.32 -11.81 -7.05
CA VAL A 49 19.73 -11.72 -7.45
C VAL A 49 20.15 -13.07 -8.04
N GLY A 50 20.07 -13.20 -9.37
CA GLY A 50 20.42 -14.42 -10.10
C GLY A 50 19.40 -14.85 -11.15
N ARG A 51 18.23 -14.22 -11.19
CA ARG A 51 17.26 -14.41 -12.30
C ARG A 51 17.55 -13.52 -13.52
N GLY A 52 18.39 -12.49 -13.37
CA GLY A 52 18.78 -11.58 -14.45
C GLY A 52 19.53 -12.30 -15.57
N GLU A 53 20.62 -13.00 -15.27
CA GLU A 53 21.44 -13.65 -16.30
C GLU A 53 20.67 -14.66 -17.16
N LYS A 54 19.68 -15.37 -16.58
CA LYS A 54 18.90 -16.37 -17.31
C LYS A 54 17.75 -15.81 -18.16
N MET A 55 17.34 -14.55 -17.94
CA MET A 55 16.28 -13.91 -18.73
C MET A 55 16.81 -13.13 -19.94
N PHE A 56 18.12 -12.86 -20.01
CA PHE A 56 18.76 -12.15 -21.14
C PHE A 56 19.46 -13.09 -22.12
N HIS A 57 18.99 -14.33 -22.25
CA HIS A 57 19.47 -15.27 -23.29
C HIS A 57 18.81 -15.07 -24.65
N THR A 58 17.85 -14.17 -24.78
CA THR A 58 17.53 -13.60 -26.09
C THR A 58 18.64 -12.63 -26.43
N ASP A 59 19.47 -13.02 -27.41
CA ASP A 59 20.56 -12.22 -27.95
C ASP A 59 20.08 -10.78 -28.09
N ALA A 60 20.69 -9.84 -27.37
CA ALA A 60 20.32 -8.43 -27.43
C ALA A 60 20.35 -7.91 -28.89
N GLN A 61 21.15 -8.55 -29.76
CA GLN A 61 21.12 -8.29 -31.21
C GLN A 61 19.76 -8.58 -31.87
N GLU A 62 19.02 -9.60 -31.44
CA GLU A 62 17.73 -10.00 -32.03
C GLU A 62 16.63 -9.00 -31.64
N TYR A 63 16.58 -8.59 -30.37
CA TYR A 63 15.69 -7.50 -29.90
C TYR A 63 15.97 -6.17 -30.62
N ILE A 64 17.26 -5.83 -30.81
CA ILE A 64 17.66 -4.62 -31.55
C ILE A 64 17.28 -4.73 -33.05
N ARG A 65 17.28 -5.94 -33.62
CA ARG A 65 16.86 -6.14 -35.02
C ARG A 65 15.36 -5.92 -35.19
N GLU A 66 14.53 -6.43 -34.28
CA GLU A 66 13.08 -6.24 -34.29
C GLU A 66 12.72 -4.75 -34.21
N LEU A 67 13.33 -4.01 -33.27
CA LEU A 67 13.10 -2.56 -33.14
C LEU A 67 13.45 -1.76 -34.41
N ARG A 68 14.47 -2.18 -35.18
CA ARG A 68 14.85 -1.53 -36.46
C ARG A 68 14.00 -1.98 -37.66
N ALA A 69 13.28 -3.09 -37.53
CA ALA A 69 12.37 -3.56 -38.56
C ALA A 69 11.05 -2.76 -38.49
N ASP A 70 10.57 -2.49 -37.28
CA ASP A 70 9.36 -1.70 -37.05
C ASP A 70 9.51 -0.22 -37.45
N ASP A 71 10.74 0.32 -37.41
CA ASP A 71 11.07 1.71 -37.79
C ASP A 71 11.12 1.94 -39.32
N ARG A 72 10.91 0.90 -40.14
CA ARG A 72 10.94 0.97 -41.62
C ARG A 72 9.57 0.82 -42.30
N MET A 73 8.47 0.82 -41.55
CA MET A 73 7.11 0.87 -42.07
C MET A 73 6.62 2.31 -42.24
#